data_AF-A0A2V6NM33-F1
#
_entry.id   AF-A0A2V6NM33-F1
#
_cell.length_a   1.000
_cell.length_b   1.000
_cell.length_c   1.000
_cell.angle_alpha   90.00
_cell.angle_beta   90.00
_cell.angle_gamma   90.00
#
_symmetry.space_group_name_H-M   'P 1'
#
loop_
_entity.id
_entity.type
_entity.pdbx_description
1 polymer ?
#
loop_
_entity_poly.entity_id
_entity_poly.type
_entity_poly.pdbx_seq_one_letter_code
_entity_poly.pdbx_strand_id
1 'polypeptide(L)'
;AIEAALFLREQIGDVSQIGSVNIESHDASVDIIGSEPEKWRPETRETADHSLPYITAIALIDGKVTDQQFQPSRFTDPAIWKFLQNVKVTRNAELSSLYPGAVANIVHVTLKDGRTLTKRVDYPLGNAKNPVSDVELERKFLHLVAPALGRDHSAKILDQAWSLDQQSGVHHLMKSLKMR
;
A
#
# COMPACT_ATOMS: atom_id res chain seq x y z
N ALA A 1 -1.15 6.95 2.96
CA ALA A 1 0.25 7.34 2.66
C ALA A 1 0.83 6.69 1.41
N ILE A 2 0.68 5.37 1.19
CA ILE A 2 1.21 4.66 -0.01
C ILE A 2 0.84 5.35 -1.32
N GLU A 3 -0.45 5.63 -1.55
CA GLU A 3 -0.91 6.29 -2.78
C GLU A 3 -0.25 7.66 -2.99
N ALA A 4 -0.13 8.45 -1.93
CA ALA A 4 0.56 9.74 -1.97
C ALA A 4 2.04 9.57 -2.35
N ALA A 5 2.72 8.59 -1.76
CA ALA A 5 4.11 8.28 -2.08
C ALA A 5 4.30 7.83 -3.54
N LEU A 6 3.45 6.96 -4.07
CA LEU A 6 3.49 6.52 -5.46
C LEU A 6 3.32 7.70 -6.43
N PHE A 7 2.34 8.56 -6.17
CA PHE A 7 2.12 9.77 -6.96
C PHE A 7 3.31 10.74 -6.92
N LEU A 8 3.90 10.95 -5.74
CA LEU A 8 5.07 11.82 -5.60
C LEU A 8 6.29 11.25 -6.30
N ARG A 9 6.48 9.92 -6.26
CA ARG A 9 7.58 9.24 -6.92
C ARG A 9 7.63 9.53 -8.42
N GLU A 10 6.48 9.56 -9.09
CA GLU A 10 6.39 9.88 -10.53
C GLU A 10 6.93 11.27 -10.86
N GLN A 11 6.82 12.22 -9.93
CA GLN A 11 7.33 13.59 -10.08
C GLN A 11 8.81 13.73 -9.71
N ILE A 12 9.30 12.91 -8.78
CA ILE A 12 10.69 12.92 -8.32
C ILE A 12 11.61 12.29 -9.36
N GLY A 13 11.18 11.17 -9.95
CA GLY A 13 12.01 10.37 -10.84
C GLY A 13 13.12 9.64 -10.07
N ASP A 14 14.29 10.27 -9.95
CA ASP A 14 15.44 9.70 -9.22
C ASP A 14 15.25 9.81 -7.70
N VAL A 15 14.90 8.69 -7.08
CA VAL A 15 14.67 8.57 -5.63
C VAL A 15 15.93 8.89 -4.80
N SER A 16 17.13 8.87 -5.40
CA SER A 16 18.35 9.26 -4.71
C SER A 16 18.38 10.76 -4.35
N GLN A 17 17.50 11.56 -4.96
CA GLN A 17 17.35 13.00 -4.66
C GLN A 17 16.53 13.26 -3.40
N ILE A 18 15.87 12.25 -2.81
CA ILE A 18 15.09 12.42 -1.59
C ILE A 18 16.04 12.70 -0.43
N GLY A 19 15.81 13.83 0.26
CA GLY A 19 16.51 14.22 1.49
C GLY A 19 15.76 13.76 2.74
N SER A 20 14.45 14.02 2.82
CA SER A 20 13.61 13.59 3.93
C SER A 20 12.14 13.40 3.54
N VAL A 21 11.41 12.66 4.38
CA VAL A 21 9.98 12.41 4.22
C VAL A 21 9.27 12.73 5.53
N ASN A 22 8.22 13.55 5.50
CA ASN A 22 7.30 13.74 6.62
C ASN A 22 5.93 13.18 6.25
N ILE A 23 5.37 12.37 7.14
CA ILE A 23 4.05 11.75 7.00
C ILE A 23 3.16 12.31 8.10
N GLU A 24 2.17 13.09 7.73
CA GLU A 24 1.12 13.53 8.65
C GLU A 24 -0.06 12.55 8.56
N SER A 25 -0.51 12.05 9.71
CA SER A 25 -1.61 11.09 9.79
C SER A 25 -2.52 11.36 10.98
N HIS A 26 -3.66 10.68 11.00
CA HIS A 26 -4.63 10.72 12.10
C HIS A 26 -4.18 9.88 13.29
N ASP A 27 -4.75 10.16 14.47
CA ASP A 27 -4.23 9.61 15.73
C ASP A 27 -4.15 8.08 15.78
N ALA A 28 -5.23 7.40 15.37
CA ALA A 28 -5.26 5.94 15.36
C ALA A 28 -4.17 5.33 14.46
N SER A 29 -3.82 5.96 13.33
CA SER A 29 -2.75 5.45 12.46
C SER A 29 -1.38 5.62 13.12
N VAL A 30 -1.13 6.75 13.78
CA VAL A 30 0.13 6.95 14.50
C VAL A 30 0.24 5.99 15.68
N ASP A 31 -0.86 5.77 16.43
CA ASP A 31 -0.89 4.84 17.58
C ASP A 31 -0.61 3.39 17.19
N ILE A 32 -1.14 2.92 16.04
CA ILE A 32 -1.08 1.50 15.69
C ILE A 32 0.15 1.16 14.83
N ILE A 33 0.53 2.08 13.92
CA ILE A 33 1.51 1.78 12.86
C ILE A 33 2.58 2.87 12.69
N GLY A 34 2.65 3.86 13.58
CA GLY A 34 3.48 5.06 13.37
C GLY A 34 4.20 5.61 14.58
N SER A 35 4.32 4.86 15.68
CA SER A 35 4.92 5.38 16.93
C SER A 35 6.06 4.53 17.48
N GLU A 36 6.03 3.21 17.33
CA GLU A 36 7.02 2.32 17.92
C GLU A 36 8.35 2.35 17.13
N PRO A 37 9.52 2.29 17.79
CA PRO A 37 10.81 2.29 17.10
C PRO A 37 10.97 1.16 16.08
N GLU A 38 10.36 0.00 16.32
CA GLU A 38 10.34 -1.14 15.40
C GLU A 38 9.72 -0.79 14.03
N LYS A 39 8.85 0.22 13.94
CA LYS A 39 8.28 0.67 12.67
C LYS A 39 9.36 1.24 11.74
N TRP A 40 10.43 1.82 12.29
CA TRP A 40 11.56 2.34 11.51
C TRP A 40 12.64 1.29 11.21
N ARG A 41 12.51 0.08 11.77
CA ARG A 41 13.45 -1.02 11.56
C ARG A 41 12.70 -2.35 11.67
N PRO A 42 11.83 -2.68 10.70
CA PRO A 42 11.07 -3.92 10.75
C PRO A 42 11.98 -5.13 10.57
N GLU A 43 11.82 -6.12 11.45
CA GLU A 43 12.56 -7.39 11.42
C GLU A 43 11.66 -8.61 11.14
N THR A 44 10.34 -8.38 11.04
CA THR A 44 9.35 -9.38 10.66
C THR A 44 8.43 -8.82 9.58
N ARG A 45 7.68 -9.73 8.92
CA ARG A 45 6.67 -9.35 7.94
C ARG A 45 5.58 -8.49 8.57
N GLU A 46 5.12 -8.89 9.75
CA GLU A 46 4.02 -8.27 10.48
C GLU A 46 4.39 -6.85 10.95
N THR A 47 5.65 -6.64 11.35
CA THR A 47 6.11 -5.28 11.68
C THR A 47 6.26 -4.43 10.41
N ALA A 48 6.67 -5.03 9.29
CA ALA A 48 6.84 -4.33 8.01
C ALA A 48 5.49 -3.88 7.41
N ASP A 49 4.48 -4.75 7.37
CA ASP A 49 3.16 -4.40 6.83
C ASP A 49 2.33 -3.53 7.78
N HIS A 50 2.61 -3.54 9.08
CA HIS A 50 2.07 -2.62 10.09
C HIS A 50 3.04 -1.48 10.43
N SER A 51 3.80 -0.99 9.46
CA SER A 51 4.68 0.18 9.61
C SER A 51 4.39 1.24 8.56
N LEU A 52 3.77 2.35 8.99
CA LEU A 52 3.53 3.54 8.17
C LEU A 52 4.81 4.13 7.55
N PRO A 53 5.93 4.31 8.28
CA PRO A 53 7.15 4.82 7.67
C PRO A 53 7.73 3.83 6.65
N TYR A 54 7.69 2.52 6.93
CA TYR A 54 8.18 1.48 6.00
C TYR A 54 7.38 1.45 4.71
N ILE A 55 6.05 1.27 4.78
CA ILE A 55 5.21 1.13 3.57
C ILE A 55 5.25 2.39 2.69
N THR A 56 5.42 3.56 3.30
CA THR A 56 5.57 4.83 2.56
C THR A 56 6.94 4.96 1.91
N ALA A 57 8.01 4.58 2.62
CA ALA A 57 9.36 4.57 2.07
C ALA A 57 9.48 3.58 0.90
N ILE A 58 8.94 2.36 1.06
CA ILE A 58 8.92 1.35 0.01
C ILE A 58 8.17 1.82 -1.23
N ALA A 59 7.02 2.47 -1.06
CA ALA A 59 6.28 3.04 -2.19
C ALA A 59 7.12 4.06 -2.97
N LEU A 60 7.92 4.89 -2.29
CA LEU A 60 8.86 5.81 -2.93
C LEU A 60 10.01 5.06 -3.62
N ILE A 61 10.69 4.14 -2.93
CA ILE A 61 11.90 3.47 -3.42
C ILE A 61 11.56 2.54 -4.59
N ASP A 62 10.62 1.62 -4.38
CA ASP A 62 10.33 0.52 -5.31
C ASP A 62 9.27 0.92 -6.35
N GLY A 63 8.51 2.00 -6.11
CA GLY A 63 7.41 2.41 -7.00
C GLY A 63 6.23 1.45 -7.03
N LYS A 64 6.18 0.51 -6.07
CA LYS A 64 5.10 -0.47 -5.91
C LYS A 64 5.11 -1.01 -4.49
N VAL A 65 3.97 -1.52 -4.05
CA VAL A 65 3.82 -2.23 -2.78
C VAL A 65 3.09 -3.55 -3.07
N THR A 66 3.83 -4.64 -3.16
CA THR A 66 3.29 -6.00 -3.36
C THR A 66 3.87 -6.94 -2.32
N ASP A 67 3.50 -8.23 -2.37
CA ASP A 67 4.07 -9.24 -1.46
C ASP A 67 5.60 -9.32 -1.49
N GLN A 68 6.22 -8.98 -2.64
CA GLN A 68 7.67 -8.95 -2.80
C GLN A 68 8.36 -7.99 -1.83
N GLN A 69 7.70 -6.86 -1.54
CA GLN A 69 8.24 -5.86 -0.63
C GLN A 69 8.24 -6.37 0.82
N PHE A 70 7.39 -7.32 1.16
CA PHE A 70 7.28 -7.88 2.51
C PHE A 70 8.03 -9.21 2.67
N GLN A 71 8.98 -9.50 1.77
CA GLN A 71 9.90 -10.63 1.91
C GLN A 71 11.05 -10.28 2.87
N PRO A 72 11.59 -11.25 3.65
CA PRO A 72 12.64 -10.98 4.63
C PRO A 72 13.86 -10.26 4.09
N SER A 73 14.28 -10.60 2.87
CA SER A 73 15.41 -9.95 2.20
C SER A 73 15.17 -8.48 1.89
N ARG A 74 13.91 -8.04 1.77
CA ARG A 74 13.57 -6.65 1.49
C ARG A 74 13.35 -5.87 2.78
N PHE A 75 12.51 -6.32 3.71
CA PHE A 75 12.24 -5.53 4.92
C PHE A 75 13.42 -5.44 5.88
N THR A 76 14.39 -6.36 5.79
CA THR A 76 15.66 -6.30 6.56
C THR A 76 16.82 -5.66 5.78
N ASP A 77 16.59 -5.10 4.59
CA ASP A 77 17.63 -4.44 3.80
C ASP A 77 18.18 -3.20 4.54
N PRO A 78 19.49 -3.18 4.89
CA PRO A 78 20.10 -2.04 5.57
C PRO A 78 19.97 -0.71 4.80
N ALA A 79 19.85 -0.75 3.47
CA ALA A 79 19.63 0.46 2.67
C ALA A 79 18.24 1.07 2.92
N ILE A 80 17.21 0.23 3.13
CA ILE A 80 15.86 0.69 3.49
C ILE A 80 15.88 1.26 4.91
N TRP A 81 16.49 0.56 5.86
CA TRP A 81 16.61 1.06 7.23
C TRP A 81 17.36 2.40 7.28
N LYS A 82 18.41 2.57 6.48
CA LYS A 82 19.11 3.85 6.34
C LYS A 82 18.21 4.94 5.75
N PHE A 83 17.38 4.63 4.75
CA PHE A 83 16.41 5.59 4.22
C PHE A 83 15.39 5.99 5.30
N LEU A 84 14.89 5.04 6.09
CA LEU A 84 13.89 5.26 7.14
C LEU A 84 14.35 6.25 8.21
N GLN A 85 15.66 6.37 8.47
CA GLN A 85 16.19 7.39 9.38
C GLN A 85 15.81 8.83 8.99
N ASN A 86 15.47 9.07 7.72
CA ASN A 86 15.03 10.37 7.21
C ASN A 86 13.51 10.50 7.09
N VAL A 87 12.75 9.52 7.59
CA VAL A 87 11.28 9.49 7.56
C VAL A 87 10.75 9.85 8.95
N LYS A 88 9.78 10.76 9.02
CA LYS A 88 9.06 11.11 10.25
C LYS A 88 7.57 10.88 10.08
N VAL A 89 6.93 10.47 11.16
CA VAL A 89 5.47 10.38 11.28
C VAL A 89 5.02 11.39 12.33
N THR A 90 4.01 12.18 12.01
CA THR A 90 3.47 13.21 12.89
C THR A 90 1.94 13.17 12.89
N ARG A 91 1.35 13.57 14.01
CA ARG A 91 -0.11 13.67 14.17
C ARG A 91 -0.60 14.95 13.54
N ASN A 92 -1.76 14.88 12.90
CA ASN A 92 -2.45 16.05 12.40
C ASN A 92 -3.91 16.04 12.91
N ALA A 93 -4.25 17.06 13.69
CA ALA A 93 -5.55 17.19 14.34
C ALA A 93 -6.72 17.31 13.34
N GLU A 94 -6.48 17.93 12.17
CA GLU A 94 -7.49 17.98 11.11
C GLU A 94 -7.77 16.56 10.59
N LEU A 95 -6.72 15.78 10.30
CA LEU A 95 -6.89 14.40 9.81
C LEU A 95 -7.56 13.52 10.87
N SER A 96 -7.23 13.71 12.16
CA SER A 96 -7.92 13.05 13.26
C SER A 96 -9.42 13.39 13.31
N SER A 97 -9.79 14.65 13.06
CA SER A 97 -11.20 15.07 13.05
C SER A 97 -12.03 14.44 11.91
N LEU A 98 -11.37 13.99 10.84
CA LEU A 98 -12.01 13.32 9.71
C LEU A 98 -12.19 11.81 9.94
N TYR A 99 -11.48 11.21 10.89
CA TYR A 99 -11.54 9.78 11.19
C TYR A 99 -12.80 9.45 12.04
N PRO A 100 -13.52 8.34 11.77
CA PRO A 100 -13.23 7.28 10.80
C PRO A 100 -13.82 7.52 9.40
N GLY A 101 -14.46 8.68 9.16
CA GLY A 101 -15.08 8.99 7.87
C GLY A 101 -14.10 9.03 6.70
N ALA A 102 -12.87 9.49 6.93
CA ALA A 102 -11.73 9.44 6.02
C ALA A 102 -10.51 8.84 6.74
N VAL A 103 -9.63 8.16 5.99
CA VAL A 103 -8.36 7.60 6.49
C VAL A 103 -7.19 8.41 5.93
N ALA A 104 -7.27 9.72 6.20
CA ALA A 104 -6.48 10.72 5.50
C ALA A 104 -5.01 10.71 5.91
N ASN A 105 -4.14 10.99 4.94
CA ASN A 105 -2.69 11.15 5.13
C ASN A 105 -2.17 12.28 4.24
N ILE A 106 -1.15 13.01 4.71
CA ILE A 106 -0.38 13.95 3.90
C ILE A 106 1.08 13.50 3.91
N VAL A 107 1.67 13.35 2.71
CA VAL A 107 3.09 13.01 2.56
C VAL A 107 3.82 14.20 1.97
N HIS A 108 4.88 14.63 2.64
CA HIS A 108 5.82 15.63 2.19
C HIS A 108 7.16 14.96 1.89
N VAL A 109 7.72 15.21 0.71
CA VAL A 109 9.05 14.76 0.34
C VAL A 109 9.90 15.98 0.06
N THR A 110 10.92 16.20 0.88
CA THR A 110 11.92 17.26 0.67
C THR A 110 13.12 16.68 -0.04
N LEU A 111 13.46 17.26 -1.19
CA LEU A 111 14.60 16.88 -2.01
C LEU A 111 15.89 17.53 -1.50
N LYS A 112 17.02 16.98 -1.92
CA LYS A 112 18.36 17.48 -1.58
C LYS A 112 18.64 18.89 -2.13
N ASP A 113 17.91 19.32 -3.16
CA ASP A 113 17.96 20.69 -3.70
C ASP A 113 17.09 21.69 -2.93
N GLY A 114 16.40 21.23 -1.87
CA GLY A 114 15.54 22.04 -1.01
C GLY A 114 14.08 22.14 -1.45
N ARG A 115 13.71 21.65 -2.64
CA ARG A 115 12.30 21.62 -3.06
C ARG A 115 11.51 20.61 -2.22
N THR A 116 10.26 20.94 -1.89
CA THR A 116 9.33 20.03 -1.21
C THR A 116 8.13 19.75 -2.09
N LEU A 117 7.87 18.46 -2.33
CA LEU A 117 6.67 17.98 -3.00
C LEU A 117 5.70 17.44 -1.96
N THR A 118 4.40 17.71 -2.11
CA THR A 118 3.38 17.35 -1.13
C THR A 118 2.18 16.70 -1.81
N LYS A 119 1.64 15.65 -1.20
CA LYS A 119 0.39 15.02 -1.64
C LYS A 119 -0.46 14.62 -0.43
N ARG A 120 -1.68 15.14 -0.40
CA ARG A 120 -2.75 14.72 0.51
C ARG A 120 -3.65 13.71 -0.17
N VAL A 121 -4.05 12.68 0.57
CA VAL A 121 -5.04 11.67 0.16
C VAL A 121 -5.97 11.43 1.32
N ASP A 122 -7.24 11.81 1.17
CA ASP A 122 -8.28 11.63 2.19
C ASP A 122 -8.99 10.29 2.05
N TYR A 123 -9.28 9.90 0.81
CA TYR A 123 -9.96 8.66 0.44
C TYR A 123 -9.05 7.85 -0.47
N PRO A 124 -8.30 6.87 0.06
CA PRO A 124 -7.39 6.06 -0.75
C PRO A 124 -8.16 5.18 -1.72
N LEU A 125 -7.50 4.78 -2.81
CA LEU A 125 -8.05 3.83 -3.78
C LEU A 125 -8.55 2.56 -3.07
N GLY A 126 -9.80 2.19 -3.33
CA GLY A 126 -10.52 1.11 -2.66
C GLY A 126 -11.49 1.57 -1.55
N ASN A 127 -11.44 2.85 -1.15
CA ASN A 127 -12.48 3.43 -0.31
C ASN A 127 -13.80 3.56 -1.08
N ALA A 128 -14.96 3.52 -0.40
CA ALA A 128 -16.26 3.70 -1.04
C ALA A 128 -16.39 5.04 -1.83
N LYS A 129 -15.66 6.08 -1.42
CA LYS A 129 -15.58 7.38 -2.12
C LYS A 129 -14.51 7.44 -3.21
N ASN A 130 -13.66 6.42 -3.33
CA ASN A 130 -12.62 6.28 -4.35
C ASN A 130 -12.47 4.79 -4.73
N PRO A 131 -13.50 4.18 -5.34
CA PRO A 131 -13.53 2.75 -5.59
C PRO A 131 -12.49 2.36 -6.64
N VAL A 132 -11.97 1.14 -6.52
CA VAL A 132 -11.19 0.49 -7.58
C VAL A 132 -12.13 0.17 -8.74
N SER A 133 -11.71 0.39 -9.98
CA SER A 133 -12.50 -0.04 -11.14
C SER A 133 -12.54 -1.56 -11.26
N ASP A 134 -13.59 -2.11 -11.88
CA ASP A 134 -13.71 -3.56 -12.08
C ASP A 134 -12.49 -4.13 -12.81
N VAL A 135 -12.02 -3.45 -13.86
CA VAL A 135 -10.82 -3.85 -14.63
C VAL A 135 -9.56 -3.92 -13.75
N GLU A 136 -9.38 -2.96 -12.83
CA GLU A 136 -8.25 -2.98 -11.92
C GLU A 136 -8.37 -4.09 -10.86
N LEU A 137 -9.59 -4.35 -10.39
CA LEU A 137 -9.89 -5.43 -9.46
C LEU A 137 -9.63 -6.80 -10.09
N GLU A 138 -10.08 -7.01 -11.33
CA GLU A 138 -9.81 -8.20 -12.15
C GLU A 138 -8.32 -8.40 -12.38
N ARG A 139 -7.60 -7.33 -12.77
CA ARG A 139 -6.16 -7.37 -12.95
C ARG A 139 -5.44 -7.78 -11.67
N LYS A 140 -5.87 -7.23 -10.51
CA LYS A 140 -5.33 -7.62 -9.19
C LYS A 140 -5.61 -9.09 -8.90
N PHE A 141 -6.83 -9.56 -9.14
CA PHE A 141 -7.22 -10.96 -8.95
C PHE A 141 -6.34 -11.90 -9.79
N LEU A 142 -6.23 -11.65 -11.10
CA LEU A 142 -5.43 -12.48 -11.99
C LEU A 142 -3.95 -12.47 -11.62
N HIS A 143 -3.41 -11.32 -11.20
CA HIS A 143 -2.03 -11.21 -10.72
C HIS A 143 -1.75 -12.12 -9.52
N LEU A 144 -2.71 -12.27 -8.61
CA LEU A 144 -2.58 -13.08 -7.39
C LEU A 144 -2.84 -14.57 -7.64
N VAL A 145 -3.82 -14.91 -8.49
CA VAL A 145 -4.31 -16.28 -8.62
C VAL A 145 -3.62 -17.05 -9.75
N ALA A 146 -3.27 -16.39 -10.85
CA ALA A 146 -2.67 -17.05 -12.01
C ALA A 146 -1.34 -17.77 -11.72
N PRO A 147 -0.44 -17.28 -10.84
CA PRO A 147 0.77 -18.01 -10.47
C PRO A 147 0.50 -19.38 -9.83
N ALA A 148 -0.63 -19.54 -9.12
CA ALA A 148 -0.99 -20.78 -8.45
C ALA A 148 -1.81 -21.72 -9.33
N LEU A 149 -2.76 -21.19 -10.10
CA LEU A 149 -3.78 -21.99 -10.81
C LEU A 149 -3.66 -21.95 -12.34
N GLY A 150 -2.77 -21.12 -12.88
CA GLY A 150 -2.69 -20.85 -14.31
C GLY A 150 -3.73 -19.82 -14.77
N ARG A 151 -3.45 -19.17 -15.90
CA ARG A 151 -4.25 -18.05 -16.42
C ARG A 151 -5.68 -18.46 -16.77
N ASP A 152 -5.85 -19.54 -17.53
CA ASP A 152 -7.17 -19.96 -18.02
C ASP A 152 -8.11 -20.36 -16.89
N HIS A 153 -7.59 -21.07 -15.88
CA HIS A 153 -8.38 -21.47 -14.72
C HIS A 153 -8.73 -20.26 -13.84
N SER A 154 -7.82 -19.30 -13.71
CA SER A 154 -8.08 -18.05 -12.98
C SER A 154 -9.16 -17.22 -13.68
N ALA A 155 -9.08 -17.07 -15.00
CA ALA A 155 -10.11 -16.37 -15.79
C ALA A 155 -11.49 -17.02 -15.62
N LYS A 156 -11.54 -18.36 -15.64
CA LYS A 156 -12.79 -19.09 -15.39
C LYS A 156 -13.38 -18.83 -14.00
N ILE A 157 -12.55 -18.78 -12.96
CA ILE A 157 -13.00 -18.45 -11.60
C ILE A 157 -13.57 -17.03 -11.57
N LEU A 158 -12.89 -16.08 -12.22
CA LEU A 158 -13.29 -14.68 -12.29
C LEU A 158 -14.66 -14.53 -12.98
N ASP A 159 -14.86 -15.17 -14.14
CA ASP A 159 -16.13 -15.15 -14.87
C ASP A 159 -17.28 -15.72 -14.03
N GLN A 160 -17.03 -16.79 -13.29
CA GLN A 160 -18.00 -17.41 -12.38
C GLN A 160 -18.33 -16.51 -11.18
N ALA A 161 -17.37 -15.74 -10.68
CA ALA A 161 -17.58 -14.80 -9.59
C ALA A 161 -18.41 -13.59 -10.05
N TRP A 162 -18.14 -13.06 -11.24
CA TRP A 162 -18.88 -11.93 -11.80
C TRP A 162 -20.33 -12.27 -12.17
N SER A 163 -20.60 -13.51 -12.57
CA SER A 163 -21.94 -13.98 -12.97
C SER A 163 -22.67 -14.73 -11.85
N LEU A 164 -22.24 -14.57 -10.59
CA LEU A 164 -22.71 -15.37 -9.46
C LEU A 164 -24.21 -15.19 -9.19
N ASP A 165 -24.74 -13.98 -9.36
CA ASP A 165 -26.16 -13.61 -9.22
C ASP A 165 -27.06 -14.29 -10.27
N GLN A 166 -26.47 -14.77 -11.36
CA GLN A 166 -27.15 -15.51 -12.43
C GLN A 166 -27.07 -17.03 -12.25
N GLN A 167 -26.34 -17.52 -11.23
CA GLN A 167 -26.19 -18.95 -10.98
C GLN A 167 -27.28 -19.47 -10.03
N SER A 168 -27.68 -20.73 -10.20
CA SER A 168 -28.62 -21.41 -9.30
C SER A 168 -27.99 -21.80 -7.93
N GLY A 169 -26.70 -21.53 -7.74
CA GLY A 169 -25.98 -21.80 -6.50
C GLY A 169 -24.46 -21.74 -6.67
N VAL A 170 -23.73 -21.86 -5.57
CA VAL A 170 -22.27 -21.66 -5.54
C VAL A 170 -21.45 -22.89 -5.94
N HIS A 171 -22.09 -24.03 -6.23
CA HIS A 171 -21.39 -25.31 -6.41
C HIS A 171 -20.31 -25.26 -7.50
N HIS A 172 -20.60 -24.61 -8.63
CA HIS A 172 -19.65 -24.47 -9.74
C HIS A 172 -18.43 -23.63 -9.37
N LEU A 173 -18.64 -22.49 -8.70
CA LEU A 173 -17.56 -21.65 -8.20
C LEU A 173 -16.71 -22.40 -7.17
N MET A 174 -17.36 -23.03 -6.17
CA MET A 174 -16.67 -23.81 -5.14
C MET A 174 -15.85 -24.97 -5.72
N LYS A 175 -16.32 -25.60 -6.79
CA LYS A 175 -15.57 -26.64 -7.50
C LYS A 175 -14.33 -26.07 -8.19
N SER A 176 -14.41 -24.88 -8.77
CA SER A 176 -13.27 -24.22 -9.43
C SER A 176 -12.22 -23.72 -8.45
N LEU A 177 -12.60 -23.36 -7.21
CA LEU A 177 -11.66 -22.89 -6.18
C LEU A 177 -10.80 -24.00 -5.55
N LYS A 178 -11.08 -25.29 -5.84
CA LYS A 178 -10.29 -26.41 -5.31
C LYS A 178 -8.94 -26.48 -6.04
N MET A 179 -7.86 -26.24 -5.30
CA MET A 179 -6.50 -26.53 -5.76
C MET A 179 -6.30 -28.05 -5.77
N ARG A 180 -5.67 -28.58 -6.81
CA ARG A 180 -5.29 -30.00 -6.90
C ARG A 180 -4.01 -30.27 -6.11
#